data_AF-A0AAN0J244-F1
#
_entry.id   AF-A0AAN0J244-F1
#
_cell.length_a   1.000
_cell.length_b   1.000
_cell.length_c   1.000
_cell.angle_alpha   90.00
_cell.angle_beta   90.00
_cell.angle_gamma   90.00
#
_symmetry.space_group_name_H-M   'P 1'
#
loop_
_entity.id
_entity.type
_entity.pdbx_description
1 polymer ?
#
loop_
_entity_poly.entity_id
_entity_poly.type
_entity_poly.pdbx_seq_one_letter_code
_entity_poly.pdbx_strand_id
1 'polypeptide(L)'
;MDGAYQQDIELLEKAFLMFGLAADDREVERLIKAFLVPVTLKMNSKFKPVQDKAMELLSHITKRLQTRSQVQLPIIVLIEQLDGATPIVQNFILVYLRIGIPRLSPVNQIEMLPLLIKSMNDKTKKQIDSILLLYSGALIHLTITDAAALKSLVPPDGTMKEYYLCYQLTLLLIPYSCHAWYKFDFP
;
A
#
# COMPACT_ATOMS: atom_id res chain seq x y z
N MET A 1 28.24 4.90 -22.11
CA MET A 1 27.32 4.37 -21.07
C MET A 1 26.77 5.47 -20.16
N ASP A 2 27.31 6.70 -20.20
CA ASP A 2 26.90 7.81 -19.32
C ASP A 2 25.61 8.53 -19.72
N GLY A 3 25.18 8.45 -20.98
CA GLY A 3 23.98 9.17 -21.45
C GLY A 3 22.67 8.72 -20.77
N ALA A 4 22.49 7.41 -20.54
CA ALA A 4 21.28 6.89 -19.90
C ALA A 4 21.23 7.20 -18.39
N TYR A 5 22.38 7.26 -17.73
CA TYR A 5 22.50 7.68 -16.33
C TYR A 5 22.15 9.16 -16.17
N GLN A 6 22.69 10.01 -17.04
CA GLN A 6 22.45 11.45 -17.00
C GLN A 6 20.97 11.77 -17.29
N GLN A 7 20.39 11.10 -18.28
CA GLN A 7 18.97 11.25 -18.62
C GLN A 7 18.05 10.84 -17.46
N ASP A 8 18.36 9.76 -16.75
CA ASP A 8 17.57 9.32 -15.60
C ASP A 8 17.60 10.35 -14.46
N ILE A 9 18.75 10.98 -14.20
CA ILE A 9 18.89 12.04 -13.20
C ILE A 9 18.12 13.30 -13.63
N GLU A 10 18.27 13.74 -14.88
CA GLU A 10 17.55 14.91 -15.40
C GLU A 10 16.03 14.73 -15.30
N LEU A 11 15.52 13.53 -15.58
CA LEU A 11 14.09 13.23 -15.43
C LEU A 11 13.64 13.29 -13.97
N LEU A 12 14.45 12.80 -13.03
CA LEU A 12 14.16 12.88 -11.59
C LEU A 12 14.21 14.31 -11.07
N GLU A 13 15.17 15.12 -11.53
CA GLU A 13 15.27 16.54 -11.19
C GLU A 13 14.10 17.33 -11.77
N LYS A 14 13.71 17.06 -13.01
CA LYS A 14 12.53 17.66 -13.62
C LYS A 14 11.27 17.31 -12.83
N ALA A 15 11.11 16.04 -12.44
CA ALA A 15 10.00 15.61 -11.59
C ALA A 15 10.01 16.37 -10.25
N PHE A 16 11.17 16.46 -9.60
CA PHE A 16 11.34 17.21 -8.36
C PHE A 16 10.92 18.68 -8.50
N LEU A 17 11.33 19.33 -9.60
CA LEU A 17 10.99 20.72 -9.88
C LEU A 17 9.50 20.91 -10.15
N MET A 18 8.88 20.01 -10.93
CA MET A 18 7.43 20.02 -11.17
C MET A 18 6.64 19.83 -9.86
N PHE A 19 7.10 18.95 -8.98
CA PHE A 19 6.53 18.86 -7.64
C PHE A 19 6.75 20.16 -6.85
N GLY A 20 7.93 20.78 -6.90
CA GLY A 20 8.18 22.07 -6.23
C GLY A 20 7.25 23.20 -6.71
N LEU A 21 6.89 23.22 -8.00
CA LEU A 21 6.05 24.25 -8.61
C LEU A 21 4.55 24.03 -8.45
N ALA A 22 4.09 22.79 -8.29
CA ALA A 22 2.68 22.50 -8.13
C ALA A 22 2.13 23.26 -6.92
N ALA A 23 1.12 24.10 -7.09
CA ALA A 23 0.51 24.84 -5.98
C ALA A 23 -0.72 24.09 -5.46
N ASP A 24 -1.54 23.59 -6.39
CA ASP A 24 -2.84 23.01 -6.11
C ASP A 24 -2.80 21.49 -5.89
N ASP A 25 -3.76 20.99 -5.12
CA ASP A 25 -3.88 19.55 -4.83
C ASP A 25 -4.16 18.72 -6.08
N ARG A 26 -4.87 19.29 -7.06
CA ARG A 26 -5.16 18.63 -8.35
C ARG A 26 -3.90 18.40 -9.18
N GLU A 27 -2.99 19.36 -9.18
CA GLU A 27 -1.71 19.25 -9.90
C GLU A 27 -0.81 18.22 -9.23
N VAL A 28 -0.75 18.26 -7.89
CA VAL A 28 -0.01 17.25 -7.11
C VAL A 28 -0.56 15.87 -7.38
N GLU A 29 -1.88 15.68 -7.39
CA GLU A 29 -2.49 14.38 -7.70
C GLU A 29 -2.11 13.87 -9.10
N ARG A 30 -2.14 14.74 -10.11
CA ARG A 30 -1.72 14.40 -11.49
C ARG A 30 -0.26 13.97 -11.53
N LEU A 31 0.62 14.73 -10.88
CA LEU A 31 2.04 14.42 -10.81
C LEU A 31 2.29 13.11 -10.06
N ILE A 32 1.58 12.84 -8.96
CA ILE A 32 1.69 11.56 -8.24
C ILE A 32 1.29 10.40 -9.13
N LYS A 33 0.13 10.49 -9.80
CA LYS A 33 -0.33 9.44 -10.72
C LYS A 33 0.66 9.19 -11.86
N ALA A 34 1.32 10.22 -12.36
CA ALA A 34 2.30 10.10 -13.44
C ALA A 34 3.68 9.60 -12.98
N PHE A 35 4.19 10.05 -11.82
CA PHE A 35 5.58 9.84 -11.43
C PHE A 35 5.78 8.80 -10.32
N LEU A 36 4.77 8.47 -9.50
CA LEU A 36 4.96 7.56 -8.38
C LEU A 36 5.39 6.15 -8.82
N VAL A 37 4.75 5.62 -9.86
CA VAL A 37 5.05 4.29 -10.41
C VAL A 37 6.43 4.28 -11.09
N PRO A 38 6.77 5.19 -12.02
CA PRO A 38 8.11 5.26 -12.59
C PRO A 38 9.23 5.45 -11.55
N VAL A 39 9.05 6.33 -10.56
CA VAL A 39 10.08 6.63 -9.56
C VAL A 39 10.32 5.43 -8.63
N THR A 40 9.25 4.71 -8.24
CA THR A 40 9.41 3.48 -7.45
C THR A 40 10.13 2.38 -8.22
N LEU A 41 9.99 2.29 -9.55
CA LEU A 41 10.78 1.37 -10.37
C LEU A 41 12.26 1.81 -10.46
N LYS A 42 12.54 3.11 -10.51
CA LYS A 42 13.91 3.65 -10.54
C LYS A 42 14.70 3.40 -9.24
N MET A 43 14.03 3.07 -8.13
CA MET A 43 14.69 2.57 -6.91
C MET A 43 15.47 1.27 -7.14
N ASN A 44 15.15 0.50 -8.19
CA ASN A 44 15.87 -0.71 -8.56
C ASN A 44 16.99 -0.46 -9.60
N SER A 45 17.32 0.79 -9.88
CA SER A 45 18.39 1.16 -10.83
C SER A 45 19.74 0.62 -10.37
N LYS A 46 20.65 0.32 -11.30
CA LYS A 46 22.02 -0.14 -10.98
C LYS A 46 22.92 0.99 -10.44
N PHE A 47 22.52 2.25 -10.66
CA PHE A 47 23.31 3.42 -10.29
C PHE A 47 22.86 3.97 -8.93
N LYS A 48 23.75 3.93 -7.94
CA LYS A 48 23.47 4.42 -6.59
C LYS A 48 23.02 5.89 -6.52
N PRO A 49 23.61 6.85 -7.28
CA PRO A 49 23.15 8.23 -7.27
C PRO A 49 21.68 8.40 -7.72
N VAL A 50 21.23 7.57 -8.67
CA VAL A 50 19.84 7.56 -9.15
C VAL A 50 18.90 7.04 -8.06
N GLN A 51 19.31 5.99 -7.32
CA GLN A 51 18.54 5.47 -6.19
C GLN A 51 18.41 6.50 -5.06
N ASP A 52 19.51 7.16 -4.69
CA ASP A 52 19.53 8.14 -3.61
C ASP A 52 18.63 9.35 -3.95
N LYS A 53 18.66 9.80 -5.22
CA LYS A 53 17.78 10.88 -5.69
C LYS A 53 16.31 10.47 -5.77
N ALA A 54 16.01 9.26 -6.25
CA ALA A 54 14.65 8.72 -6.25
C ALA A 54 14.09 8.62 -4.82
N MET A 55 14.91 8.19 -3.86
CA MET A 55 14.53 8.11 -2.44
C MET A 55 14.27 9.49 -1.84
N GLU A 56 15.11 10.48 -2.15
CA GLU A 56 14.87 11.87 -1.77
C GLU A 56 13.51 12.35 -2.29
N LEU A 57 13.26 12.19 -3.59
CA LEU A 57 11.99 12.57 -4.22
C LEU A 57 10.79 11.87 -3.56
N LEU A 58 10.85 10.55 -3.34
CA LEU A 58 9.79 9.79 -2.66
C LEU A 58 9.54 10.27 -1.23
N SER A 59 10.58 10.67 -0.50
CA SER A 59 10.46 11.26 0.84
C SER A 59 9.71 12.59 0.81
N HIS A 60 10.04 13.47 -0.14
CA HIS A 60 9.33 14.75 -0.32
C HIS A 60 7.87 14.55 -0.72
N ILE A 61 7.59 13.62 -1.64
CA ILE A 61 6.22 13.23 -2.01
C ILE A 61 5.46 12.74 -0.78
N THR A 62 6.08 11.88 0.04
CA THR A 62 5.46 11.32 1.25
C THR A 62 5.10 12.41 2.27
N LYS A 63 6.04 13.32 2.56
CA LYS A 63 5.79 14.46 3.46
C LYS A 63 4.64 15.33 2.97
N ARG A 64 4.56 15.55 1.66
CA ARG A 64 3.50 16.36 1.07
C ARG A 64 2.15 15.66 1.05
N LEU A 65 2.13 14.35 0.85
CA LEU A 65 0.93 13.54 1.00
C LEU A 65 0.39 13.62 2.43
N GLN A 66 1.26 13.66 3.45
CA GLN A 66 0.83 13.78 4.84
C GLN A 66 0.13 15.12 5.15
N THR A 67 0.53 16.22 4.52
CA THR A 67 -0.11 17.53 4.70
C THR A 67 -1.37 17.70 3.87
N ARG A 68 -1.50 16.98 2.74
CA ARG A 68 -2.62 17.08 1.80
C ARG A 68 -3.44 15.80 1.80
N SER A 69 -4.40 15.71 2.71
CA SER A 69 -5.23 14.51 2.92
C SER A 69 -6.20 14.19 1.78
N GLN A 70 -6.55 15.18 0.95
CA GLN A 70 -7.50 15.03 -0.17
C GLN A 70 -6.88 14.41 -1.43
N VAL A 71 -5.55 14.37 -1.53
CA VAL A 71 -4.85 13.87 -2.72
C VAL A 71 -4.95 12.35 -2.80
N GLN A 72 -5.46 11.85 -3.93
CA GLN A 72 -5.64 10.42 -4.20
C GLN A 72 -4.38 9.78 -4.80
N LEU A 73 -4.17 8.49 -4.51
CA LEU A 73 -3.05 7.71 -5.02
C LEU A 73 -3.53 6.65 -6.02
N PRO A 74 -2.70 6.23 -6.99
CA PRO A 74 -3.04 5.15 -7.93
C PRO A 74 -2.94 3.77 -7.25
N ILE A 75 -3.87 3.46 -6.35
CA ILE A 75 -3.82 2.26 -5.49
C ILE A 75 -3.82 0.95 -6.28
N ILE A 76 -4.68 0.82 -7.29
CA ILE A 76 -4.76 -0.39 -8.13
C ILE A 76 -3.42 -0.70 -8.77
N VAL A 77 -2.82 0.31 -9.42
CA VAL A 77 -1.53 0.18 -10.12
C VAL A 77 -0.41 -0.17 -9.14
N LEU A 78 -0.44 0.41 -7.93
CA LEU A 78 0.51 0.09 -6.88
C LEU A 78 0.40 -1.36 -6.41
N ILE A 79 -0.83 -1.89 -6.25
CA ILE A 79 -1.05 -3.30 -5.87
C ILE A 79 -0.58 -4.24 -6.98
N GLU A 80 -0.86 -3.92 -8.24
CA GLU A 80 -0.37 -4.70 -9.39
C GLU A 80 1.15 -4.72 -9.46
N GLN A 81 1.81 -3.60 -9.16
CA GLN A 81 3.27 -3.50 -9.11
C GLN A 81 3.90 -4.29 -7.95
N LEU A 82 3.13 -4.74 -6.94
CA LEU A 82 3.67 -5.63 -5.91
C LEU A 82 4.12 -6.97 -6.47
N ASP A 83 3.53 -7.40 -7.60
CA ASP A 83 3.90 -8.63 -8.28
C ASP A 83 5.24 -8.43 -9.01
N GLY A 84 6.20 -9.33 -8.79
CA GLY A 84 7.56 -9.22 -9.36
C GLY A 84 8.45 -8.09 -8.85
N ALA A 85 7.97 -7.19 -7.98
CA ALA A 85 8.81 -6.12 -7.41
C ALA A 85 9.86 -6.65 -6.42
N THR A 86 11.01 -5.98 -6.36
CA THR A 86 12.06 -6.30 -5.38
C THR A 86 11.61 -5.94 -3.95
N PRO A 87 12.16 -6.58 -2.90
CA PRO A 87 11.74 -6.31 -1.52
C PRO A 87 11.81 -4.84 -1.09
N ILE A 88 12.80 -4.10 -1.62
CA ILE A 88 12.93 -2.65 -1.38
C ILE A 88 11.72 -1.90 -1.95
N VAL A 89 11.40 -2.15 -3.23
CA VAL A 89 10.27 -1.51 -3.92
C VAL A 89 8.95 -1.90 -3.27
N GLN A 90 8.78 -3.17 -2.89
CA GLN A 90 7.60 -3.65 -2.18
C GLN A 90 7.36 -2.89 -0.87
N ASN A 91 8.40 -2.64 -0.07
CA ASN A 91 8.26 -1.88 1.18
C ASN A 91 7.78 -0.44 0.93
N PHE A 92 8.29 0.22 -0.11
CA PHE A 92 7.83 1.55 -0.49
C PHE A 92 6.37 1.53 -0.94
N ILE A 93 6.00 0.59 -1.79
CA ILE A 93 4.61 0.41 -2.23
C ILE A 93 3.69 0.23 -1.03
N LEU A 94 4.03 -0.64 -0.06
CA LEU A 94 3.24 -0.86 1.15
C LEU A 94 3.03 0.41 1.97
N VAL A 95 4.03 1.30 2.06
CA VAL A 95 3.88 2.62 2.70
C VAL A 95 2.83 3.47 1.98
N TYR A 96 2.89 3.53 0.65
CA TYR A 96 1.91 4.29 -0.14
C TYR A 96 0.51 3.71 -0.08
N LEU A 97 0.37 2.38 -0.05
CA LEU A 97 -0.91 1.71 0.17
C LEU A 97 -1.50 2.05 1.54
N ARG A 98 -0.68 2.07 2.61
CA ARG A 98 -1.11 2.47 3.95
C ARG A 98 -1.59 3.91 4.03
N ILE A 99 -0.98 4.80 3.25
CA ILE A 99 -1.37 6.21 3.19
C ILE A 99 -2.64 6.39 2.35
N GLY A 100 -2.77 5.67 1.25
CA GLY A 100 -3.78 5.95 0.24
C GLY A 100 -5.06 5.13 0.31
N ILE A 101 -5.04 3.89 0.80
CA ILE A 101 -6.28 3.09 0.98
C ILE A 101 -7.30 3.81 1.88
N PRO A 102 -6.93 4.36 3.06
CA PRO A 102 -7.90 5.06 3.92
C PRO A 102 -8.50 6.34 3.30
N ARG A 103 -7.92 6.85 2.21
CA ARG A 103 -8.41 8.06 1.50
C ARG A 103 -9.46 7.73 0.45
N LEU A 104 -9.62 6.46 0.10
CA LEU A 104 -10.61 6.01 -0.87
C LEU A 104 -12.00 6.02 -0.23
N SER A 105 -13.04 6.14 -1.07
CA SER A 105 -14.42 5.92 -0.63
C SER A 105 -14.59 4.50 -0.08
N PRO A 106 -15.54 4.26 0.85
CA PRO A 106 -15.79 2.93 1.41
C PRO A 106 -16.01 1.86 0.34
N VAL A 107 -16.74 2.20 -0.74
CA VAL A 107 -17.00 1.30 -1.87
C VAL A 107 -15.69 0.89 -2.56
N ASN A 108 -14.84 1.85 -2.88
CA ASN A 108 -13.57 1.58 -3.55
C ASN A 108 -12.61 0.78 -2.64
N GLN A 109 -12.66 0.97 -1.32
CA GLN A 109 -11.85 0.17 -0.39
C GLN A 109 -12.24 -1.32 -0.43
N ILE A 110 -13.54 -1.62 -0.55
CA ILE A 110 -14.04 -3.00 -0.65
C ILE A 110 -13.60 -3.63 -1.98
N GLU A 111 -13.70 -2.89 -3.08
CA GLU A 111 -13.27 -3.38 -4.41
C GLU A 111 -11.78 -3.74 -4.46
N MET A 112 -10.94 -3.18 -3.59
CA MET A 112 -9.51 -3.49 -3.51
C MET A 112 -9.19 -4.78 -2.74
N LEU A 113 -10.11 -5.26 -1.90
CA LEU A 113 -9.86 -6.41 -1.03
C LEU A 113 -9.43 -7.69 -1.80
N PRO A 114 -10.06 -8.08 -2.94
CA PRO A 114 -9.63 -9.25 -3.70
C PRO A 114 -8.23 -9.09 -4.31
N LEU A 115 -7.88 -7.87 -4.72
CA LEU A 115 -6.55 -7.56 -5.25
C LEU A 115 -5.47 -7.68 -4.17
N LEU A 116 -5.76 -7.21 -2.95
CA LEU A 116 -4.87 -7.37 -1.81
C LEU A 116 -4.64 -8.85 -1.50
N ILE A 117 -5.69 -9.68 -1.52
CA ILE A 117 -5.56 -11.12 -1.28
C ILE A 117 -4.70 -11.79 -2.34
N LYS A 118 -4.95 -11.50 -3.62
CA LYS A 118 -4.12 -12.02 -4.72
C LYS A 118 -2.66 -11.61 -4.56
N SER A 119 -2.42 -10.38 -4.11
CA SER A 119 -1.06 -9.88 -3.88
C SER A 119 -0.35 -10.56 -2.72
N MET A 120 -1.00 -11.34 -1.85
CA MET A 120 -0.30 -12.04 -0.76
C MET A 120 0.51 -13.25 -1.23
N ASN A 121 0.22 -13.77 -2.44
CA ASN A 121 0.90 -14.94 -2.97
C ASN A 121 2.42 -14.72 -3.06
N ASP A 122 3.20 -15.73 -2.64
CA ASP A 122 4.66 -15.76 -2.70
C ASP A 122 5.38 -14.63 -1.94
N LYS A 123 4.73 -14.02 -0.94
CA LYS A 123 5.31 -12.97 -0.10
C LYS A 123 5.84 -13.48 1.25
N THR A 124 6.75 -12.71 1.84
CA THR A 124 7.28 -13.02 3.19
C THR A 124 6.21 -12.77 4.26
N LYS A 125 6.28 -13.47 5.40
CA LYS A 125 5.31 -13.32 6.52
C LYS A 125 5.09 -11.87 6.93
N LYS A 126 6.17 -11.09 7.08
CA LYS A 126 6.10 -9.66 7.44
C LYS A 126 5.31 -8.81 6.43
N GLN A 127 5.42 -9.14 5.14
CA GLN A 127 4.69 -8.43 4.08
C GLN A 127 3.23 -8.84 4.07
N ILE A 128 2.96 -10.13 4.27
CA ILE A 128 1.60 -10.65 4.43
C ILE A 128 0.92 -9.96 5.61
N ASP A 129 1.57 -9.84 6.76
CA ASP A 129 1.04 -9.13 7.94
C ASP A 129 0.70 -7.67 7.63
N SER A 130 1.57 -7.01 6.88
CA SER A 130 1.35 -5.62 6.45
C SER A 130 0.12 -5.52 5.54
N ILE A 131 -0.06 -6.46 4.62
CA ILE A 131 -1.22 -6.52 3.72
C ILE A 131 -2.50 -6.86 4.50
N LEU A 132 -2.45 -7.83 5.43
CA LEU A 132 -3.57 -8.21 6.28
C LEU A 132 -4.04 -7.07 7.19
N LEU A 133 -3.11 -6.23 7.67
CA LEU A 133 -3.45 -5.01 8.41
C LEU A 133 -4.19 -3.99 7.54
N LEU A 134 -3.81 -3.84 6.27
CA LEU A 134 -4.53 -2.98 5.33
C LEU A 134 -5.91 -3.55 5.00
N TYR A 135 -5.96 -4.86 4.81
CA TYR A 135 -7.18 -5.61 4.56
C TYR A 135 -8.20 -5.44 5.69
N SER A 136 -7.78 -5.57 6.94
CA SER A 136 -8.67 -5.41 8.10
C SER A 136 -9.25 -4.00 8.25
N GLY A 137 -8.50 -2.96 7.87
CA GLY A 137 -9.03 -1.60 7.83
C GLY A 137 -10.17 -1.43 6.82
N ALA A 138 -10.02 -2.00 5.63
CA ALA A 138 -11.05 -1.94 4.59
C ALA A 138 -12.26 -2.86 4.87
N LEU A 139 -12.07 -3.95 5.64
CA LEU A 139 -13.16 -4.84 6.07
C LEU A 139 -14.23 -4.14 6.92
N ILE A 140 -13.88 -3.06 7.64
CA ILE A 140 -14.84 -2.33 8.49
C ILE A 140 -16.03 -1.81 7.67
N HIS A 141 -15.81 -1.53 6.39
CA HIS A 141 -16.83 -1.03 5.48
C HIS A 141 -17.67 -2.13 4.82
N LEU A 142 -17.31 -3.41 5.00
CA LEU A 142 -17.99 -4.52 4.37
C LEU A 142 -19.35 -4.78 5.02
N THR A 143 -20.42 -4.43 4.33
CA THR A 143 -21.78 -4.89 4.68
C THR A 143 -21.95 -6.32 4.15
N ILE A 144 -22.01 -7.29 5.05
CA ILE A 144 -22.21 -8.70 4.71
C ILE A 144 -23.63 -8.87 4.15
N THR A 145 -23.78 -8.74 2.84
CA THR A 145 -25.08 -8.93 2.17
C THR A 145 -24.99 -9.95 1.02
N ASP A 146 -23.79 -10.23 0.50
CA ASP A 146 -23.59 -11.15 -0.62
C ASP A 146 -22.55 -12.25 -0.32
N ALA A 147 -22.99 -13.50 -0.38
CA ALA A 147 -22.17 -14.69 -0.18
C ALA A 147 -21.14 -14.91 -1.31
N ALA A 148 -21.38 -14.38 -2.52
CA ALA A 148 -20.44 -14.48 -3.63
C ALA A 148 -19.23 -13.57 -3.42
N ALA A 149 -19.45 -12.35 -2.91
CA ALA A 149 -18.38 -11.43 -2.55
C ALA A 149 -17.46 -12.04 -1.48
N LEU A 150 -18.02 -12.70 -0.47
CA LEU A 150 -17.24 -13.41 0.56
C LEU A 150 -16.32 -14.49 -0.01
N LYS A 151 -16.72 -15.21 -1.06
CA LYS A 151 -15.88 -16.26 -1.66
C LYS A 151 -14.64 -15.68 -2.36
N SER A 152 -14.78 -14.50 -3.00
CA SER A 152 -13.65 -13.80 -3.60
C SER A 152 -12.66 -13.25 -2.57
N LEU A 153 -13.09 -13.16 -1.31
CA LEU A 153 -12.32 -12.68 -0.17
C LEU A 153 -11.60 -13.79 0.61
N VAL A 154 -11.58 -15.01 0.07
CA VAL A 154 -10.84 -16.13 0.64
C VAL A 154 -9.63 -16.43 -0.26
N PRO A 155 -8.40 -16.47 0.29
CA PRO A 155 -7.23 -16.87 -0.48
C PRO A 155 -7.37 -18.31 -1.00
N PRO A 156 -6.75 -18.64 -2.15
CA PRO A 156 -6.76 -20.00 -2.69
C PRO A 156 -6.11 -21.00 -1.72
N ASP A 157 -6.48 -22.28 -1.84
CA ASP A 157 -6.07 -23.34 -0.90
C ASP A 157 -4.54 -23.48 -0.79
N GLY A 158 -4.03 -23.51 0.44
CA GLY A 158 -2.60 -23.64 0.76
C GLY A 158 -2.25 -23.19 2.18
N THR A 159 -0.96 -23.18 2.54
CA THR A 159 -0.44 -22.77 3.86
C THR A 159 -0.86 -21.33 4.24
N MET A 160 -1.09 -20.49 3.24
CA MET A 160 -1.57 -19.11 3.40
C MET A 160 -3.01 -19.03 3.90
N LYS A 161 -3.84 -20.01 3.56
CA LYS A 161 -5.24 -20.07 3.98
C LYS A 161 -5.36 -20.28 5.49
N GLU A 162 -4.57 -21.18 6.06
CA GLU A 162 -4.53 -21.40 7.51
C GLU A 162 -4.10 -20.14 8.25
N TYR A 163 -3.06 -19.46 7.75
CA TYR A 163 -2.59 -18.21 8.32
C TYR A 163 -3.65 -17.10 8.28
N TYR A 164 -4.28 -16.91 7.12
CA TYR A 164 -5.38 -15.96 6.94
C TYR A 164 -6.55 -16.26 7.86
N LEU A 165 -6.98 -17.52 7.96
CA LEU A 165 -8.08 -17.94 8.82
C LEU A 165 -7.77 -17.68 10.31
N CYS A 166 -6.56 -18.01 10.77
CA CYS A 166 -6.12 -17.69 12.13
C CYS A 166 -6.13 -16.17 12.40
N TYR A 167 -5.73 -15.36 11.42
CA TYR A 167 -5.79 -13.90 11.53
C TYR A 167 -7.23 -13.39 11.61
N GLN A 168 -8.12 -13.84 10.72
CA GLN A 168 -9.55 -13.47 10.75
C GLN A 168 -10.23 -13.92 12.04
N LEU A 169 -9.95 -15.13 12.52
CA LEU A 169 -10.44 -15.61 13.80
C LEU A 169 -9.96 -14.72 14.94
N THR A 170 -8.69 -14.32 14.94
CA THR A 170 -8.14 -13.38 15.92
C THR A 170 -8.90 -12.06 15.89
N LEU A 171 -9.14 -11.48 14.71
CA LEU A 171 -9.92 -10.25 14.55
C LEU A 171 -11.34 -10.39 15.12
N LEU A 172 -12.01 -11.51 14.85
CA LEU A 172 -13.35 -11.80 15.38
C LEU A 172 -13.36 -11.94 16.90
N LEU A 173 -12.27 -12.44 17.49
CA LEU A 173 -12.11 -12.65 18.93
C LEU A 173 -11.67 -11.39 19.69
N ILE A 174 -11.16 -10.34 19.02
CA ILE A 174 -10.74 -9.08 19.69
C ILE A 174 -11.86 -8.48 20.57
N PRO A 175 -13.12 -8.33 20.11
CA PRO A 175 -14.19 -7.80 20.95
C PRO A 175 -14.51 -8.67 22.18
N TYR A 176 -14.33 -9.99 22.06
CA TYR A 176 -14.67 -10.95 23.11
C TYR A 176 -13.55 -11.16 24.13
N SER A 177 -12.29 -10.94 23.74
CA SER A 177 -11.12 -11.10 24.60
C SER A 177 -10.89 -9.91 25.55
N CYS A 178 -11.45 -8.73 25.26
CA CYS A 178 -11.37 -7.55 26.13
C CYS A 178 -12.23 -7.65 27.41
N HIS A 179 -13.22 -8.54 27.48
CA HIS A 179 -14.05 -8.70 28.69
C HIS A 179 -13.41 -9.60 29.78
N ALA A 180 -12.28 -10.24 29.51
CA ALA A 180 -11.64 -11.17 30.45
C ALA A 180 -10.87 -10.51 31.62
N TRP A 181 -10.74 -9.17 31.63
CA TRP A 181 -9.92 -8.46 32.63
C TRP A 181 -10.70 -7.80 33.78
N TYR A 182 -12.05 -7.86 33.79
CA TYR A 182 -12.87 -7.16 34.80
C TYR A 182 -13.58 -8.07 35.81
N LYS A 183 -13.27 -9.37 35.84
CA LYS A 183 -13.88 -10.31 36.80
C LYS A 183 -12.88 -11.35 37.28
N PHE A 184 -11.90 -10.93 38.06
CA PHE A 184 -11.23 -11.80 39.03
C PHE A 184 -10.80 -10.98 40.25
N ASP A 185 -11.77 -10.35 40.91
CA ASP A 185 -11.66 -10.17 42.36
C ASP A 185 -12.17 -11.47 42.99
N PHE A 186 -11.24 -12.33 43.40
CA PHE A 186 -11.57 -13.47 44.25
C PHE A 186 -11.77 -12.98 45.70
N PRO A 187 -12.76 -13.54 46.43
CA PRO A 187 -12.94 -13.29 47.86
C PRO A 187 -11.81 -13.85 48.71
#